data_AF-A0A925CQH8-F1
#
_entry.id   AF-A0A925CQH8-F1
#
_cell.length_a   1.000
_cell.length_b   1.000
_cell.length_c   1.000
_cell.angle_alpha   90.00
_cell.angle_beta   90.00
_cell.angle_gamma   90.00
#
_symmetry.space_group_name_H-M   'P 1'
#
loop_
_entity.id
_entity.type
_entity.pdbx_description
1 polymer ?
#
loop_
_entity_poly.entity_id
_entity_poly.type
_entity_poly.pdbx_seq_one_letter_code
_entity_poly.pdbx_strand_id
1 'polypeptide(L)'
;MGTMLRRLRGTLGIAATWSLAFAGLFVGAFVLTRVFDPDSIDQGEGLARVAAIGAALGLAAGAAFATLLAVADRQKTIAELSVGRSALWGALGTATLPLFTAMNGSFVLIVCPIAAGLAAVSVAVAKRAALRARIDPLLRP
;
A
#
# COMPACT_ATOMS: atom_id res chain seq x y z
N MET A 1 -21.78 8.26 14.89
CA MET A 1 -21.18 7.33 13.91
C MET A 1 -20.17 6.43 14.63
N GLY A 2 -20.41 5.12 14.70
CA GLY A 2 -19.66 4.21 15.58
C GLY A 2 -18.16 4.09 15.25
N THR A 3 -17.32 3.90 16.27
CA THR A 3 -15.85 3.75 16.18
C THR A 3 -15.42 2.69 15.15
N MET A 4 -16.21 1.64 14.97
CA MET A 4 -15.97 0.56 14.00
C MET A 4 -16.10 1.03 12.55
N LEU A 5 -17.12 1.83 12.21
CA LEU A 5 -17.31 2.37 10.86
C LEU A 5 -16.18 3.33 10.46
N ARG A 6 -15.67 4.11 11.43
CA ARG A 6 -14.52 4.99 11.20
C ARG A 6 -13.25 4.19 10.88
N ARG A 7 -13.02 3.08 11.61
CA ARG A 7 -11.88 2.19 11.36
C ARG A 7 -11.97 1.51 10.00
N LEU A 8 -13.14 0.96 9.65
CA LEU A 8 -13.39 0.34 8.35
C LEU A 8 -13.15 1.31 7.20
N ARG A 9 -13.63 2.56 7.30
CA ARG A 9 -13.36 3.59 6.28
C ARG A 9 -11.87 3.88 6.10
N GLY A 10 -11.10 3.92 7.20
CA GLY A 10 -9.65 4.09 7.15
C GLY A 10 -8.95 2.92 6.45
N THR A 11 -9.29 1.69 6.83
CA THR A 11 -8.77 0.47 6.21
C THR A 11 -9.10 0.40 4.72
N LEU A 12 -10.36 0.68 4.35
CA LEU A 12 -10.79 0.70 2.95
C LEU A 12 -10.06 1.75 2.12
N GLY A 13 -9.85 2.95 2.69
CA GLY A 13 -9.07 4.00 2.02
C GLY A 13 -7.62 3.57 1.74
N ILE A 14 -6.97 2.94 2.71
CA ILE A 14 -5.61 2.40 2.54
C ILE A 14 -5.59 1.30 1.49
N ALA A 15 -6.49 0.31 1.61
CA ALA A 15 -6.56 -0.83 0.69
C ALA A 15 -6.84 -0.37 -0.76
N ALA A 16 -7.75 0.59 -0.97
CA ALA A 16 -8.02 1.16 -2.28
C ALA A 16 -6.83 1.91 -2.86
N THR A 17 -6.13 2.72 -2.04
CA THR A 17 -4.93 3.46 -2.47
C THR A 17 -3.83 2.49 -2.91
N TRP A 18 -3.61 1.42 -2.16
CA TRP A 18 -2.61 0.41 -2.48
C TRP A 18 -3.00 -0.44 -3.68
N SER A 19 -4.27 -0.78 -3.82
CA SER A 19 -4.82 -1.44 -5.01
C SER A 19 -4.50 -0.66 -6.27
N LEU A 20 -4.75 0.65 -6.29
CA LEU A 20 -4.44 1.49 -7.44
C LEU A 20 -2.93 1.60 -7.70
N ALA A 21 -2.13 1.75 -6.63
CA ALA A 21 -0.67 1.85 -6.76
C ALA A 21 -0.06 0.59 -7.38
N PHE A 22 -0.49 -0.60 -6.95
CA PHE A 22 0.01 -1.86 -7.49
C PHE A 22 -0.54 -2.16 -8.88
N ALA A 23 -1.80 -1.81 -9.17
CA ALA A 23 -2.33 -1.89 -10.53
C ALA A 23 -1.46 -1.07 -11.48
N GLY A 24 -1.11 0.16 -11.11
CA GLY A 24 -0.20 1.02 -11.86
C GLY A 24 1.20 0.41 -12.01
N LEU A 25 1.77 -0.14 -10.94
CA LEU A 25 3.08 -0.82 -10.98
C LEU A 25 3.09 -1.99 -11.98
N PHE A 26 2.07 -2.85 -11.92
CA PHE A 26 1.96 -4.03 -12.79
C PHE A 26 1.71 -3.65 -14.25
N VAL A 27 0.85 -2.65 -14.50
CA VAL A 27 0.64 -2.11 -15.85
C VAL A 27 1.93 -1.49 -16.38
N GLY A 28 2.64 -0.72 -15.56
CA GLY A 28 3.92 -0.12 -15.94
C GLY A 28 4.96 -1.19 -16.29
N ALA A 29 5.09 -2.24 -15.46
CA ALA A 29 5.96 -3.37 -15.74
C ALA A 29 5.58 -4.06 -17.06
N PHE A 30 4.30 -4.35 -17.28
CA PHE A 30 3.81 -4.95 -18.52
C PHE A 30 4.12 -4.10 -19.76
N VAL A 31 3.92 -2.78 -19.68
CA VAL A 31 4.24 -1.87 -20.79
C VAL A 31 5.74 -1.86 -21.06
N LEU A 32 6.59 -1.86 -20.03
CA LEU A 32 8.04 -1.95 -20.19
C LEU A 32 8.43 -3.28 -20.84
N THR A 33 7.89 -4.40 -20.36
CA THR A 33 8.14 -5.72 -20.94
C THR A 33 7.70 -5.77 -22.40
N ARG A 34 6.53 -5.22 -22.74
CA ARG A 34 6.07 -5.12 -24.15
C ARG A 34 7.04 -4.38 -25.06
N VAL A 35 7.78 -3.40 -24.54
CA VAL A 35 8.71 -2.57 -25.30
C VAL A 35 10.10 -3.21 -25.39
N PHE A 36 10.59 -3.79 -24.29
CA PHE A 36 11.97 -4.25 -24.18
C PHE A 36 12.17 -5.76 -24.34
N ASP A 37 11.15 -6.57 -24.06
CA ASP A 37 11.20 -8.04 -24.11
C ASP A 37 9.80 -8.63 -24.37
N PRO A 38 9.23 -8.42 -25.57
CA PRO A 38 7.84 -8.79 -25.87
C PRO A 38 7.60 -10.31 -25.86
N ASP A 39 8.64 -11.12 -26.07
CA ASP A 39 8.56 -12.58 -26.14
C ASP A 39 8.32 -13.22 -24.76
N SER A 40 8.57 -12.47 -23.69
CA SER A 40 8.32 -12.90 -22.30
C SER A 40 6.84 -12.80 -21.86
N ILE A 41 5.95 -12.32 -22.74
CA ILE A 41 4.52 -12.16 -22.44
C ILE A 41 3.74 -13.35 -23.00
N ASP A 42 3.15 -14.13 -22.11
CA ASP A 42 2.37 -15.31 -22.47
C ASP A 42 1.12 -14.94 -23.29
N GLN A 43 0.73 -15.84 -24.19
CA GLN A 43 -0.50 -15.67 -24.97
C GLN A 43 -1.72 -15.66 -24.05
N GLY A 44 -2.48 -14.56 -24.08
CA GLY A 44 -3.66 -14.34 -23.22
C GLY A 44 -3.39 -13.43 -22.02
N GLU A 45 -2.16 -12.93 -21.84
CA GLU A 45 -1.87 -11.83 -20.93
C GLU A 45 -2.29 -10.49 -21.53
N GLY A 46 -3.51 -10.08 -21.22
CA GLY A 46 -4.03 -8.76 -21.53
C GLY A 46 -3.75 -7.75 -20.43
N LEU A 47 -3.61 -6.47 -20.80
CA LEU A 47 -3.40 -5.35 -19.88
C LEU A 47 -4.44 -5.30 -18.76
N ALA A 48 -5.71 -5.60 -19.07
CA ALA A 48 -6.79 -5.66 -18.08
C ALA A 48 -6.56 -6.76 -17.03
N ARG A 49 -6.06 -7.93 -17.42
CA ARG A 49 -5.78 -9.04 -16.51
C ARG A 49 -4.62 -8.70 -15.59
N VAL A 50 -3.55 -8.13 -16.14
CA VAL A 50 -2.38 -7.69 -15.37
C VAL A 50 -2.75 -6.59 -14.38
N ALA A 51 -3.53 -5.60 -14.81
CA ALA A 51 -4.06 -4.56 -13.93
C ALA A 51 -4.92 -5.14 -12.80
N ALA A 52 -5.80 -6.10 -13.10
CA ALA A 52 -6.64 -6.75 -12.11
C ALA A 52 -5.83 -7.56 -11.07
N ILE A 53 -4.80 -8.28 -11.52
CA ILE A 53 -3.89 -9.01 -10.62
C ILE A 53 -3.15 -8.02 -9.72
N GLY A 54 -2.54 -6.98 -10.28
CA GLY A 54 -1.87 -5.93 -9.51
C GLY A 54 -2.81 -5.26 -8.50
N ALA A 55 -4.04 -4.94 -8.92
CA ALA A 55 -5.06 -4.36 -8.06
C ALA A 55 -5.42 -5.27 -6.89
N ALA A 56 -5.62 -6.58 -7.12
CA ALA A 56 -5.95 -7.54 -6.09
C ALA A 56 -4.80 -7.70 -5.08
N LEU A 57 -3.56 -7.77 -5.56
CA LEU A 57 -2.37 -7.84 -4.71
C LEU A 57 -2.19 -6.58 -3.87
N GLY A 58 -2.37 -5.40 -4.47
CA GLY A 58 -2.30 -4.13 -3.74
C GLY A 58 -3.41 -4.00 -2.69
N LEU A 59 -4.62 -4.48 -3.00
CA LEU A 59 -5.72 -4.50 -2.04
C LEU A 59 -5.39 -5.40 -0.83
N ALA A 60 -4.89 -6.61 -1.08
CA ALA A 60 -4.48 -7.55 -0.05
C ALA A 60 -3.33 -6.98 0.81
N ALA A 61 -2.28 -6.45 0.18
CA ALA A 61 -1.15 -5.85 0.87
C ALA A 61 -1.55 -4.61 1.68
N GLY A 62 -2.40 -3.75 1.12
CA GLY A 62 -2.92 -2.57 1.81
C GLY A 62 -3.80 -2.93 3.02
N ALA A 63 -4.63 -3.97 2.90
CA ALA A 63 -5.41 -4.50 4.02
C ALA A 63 -4.52 -5.10 5.11
N ALA A 64 -3.49 -5.87 4.72
CA ALA A 64 -2.51 -6.44 5.65
C ALA A 64 -1.74 -5.32 6.39
N PHE A 65 -1.25 -4.31 5.66
CA PHE A 65 -0.59 -3.14 6.24
C PHE A 65 -1.51 -2.38 7.20
N ALA A 66 -2.74 -2.08 6.80
CA ALA A 66 -3.70 -1.38 7.65
C ALA A 66 -4.01 -2.16 8.93
N THR A 67 -4.09 -3.48 8.83
CA THR A 67 -4.30 -4.37 9.98
C THR A 67 -3.09 -4.39 10.91
N LEU A 68 -1.88 -4.55 10.37
CA LEU A 68 -0.64 -4.49 11.14
C LEU A 68 -0.49 -3.16 11.86
N LEU A 69 -0.76 -2.05 11.17
CA LEU A 69 -0.71 -0.72 11.75
C LEU A 69 -1.75 -0.56 12.87
N ALA A 70 -2.97 -1.05 12.67
CA ALA A 70 -4.03 -0.99 13.66
C ALA A 70 -3.73 -1.82 14.92
N VAL A 71 -3.05 -2.97 14.78
CA VAL A 71 -2.69 -3.86 15.89
C VAL A 71 -1.45 -3.34 16.62
N ALA A 72 -0.36 -3.07 15.89
CA ALA A 72 0.91 -2.65 16.46
C ALA A 72 0.83 -1.26 17.10
N ASP A 73 0.04 -0.35 16.53
CA ASP A 73 0.02 1.07 16.91
C ASP A 73 -1.34 1.51 17.50
N ARG A 74 -2.10 0.55 18.04
CA ARG A 74 -3.48 0.73 18.53
C ARG A 74 -3.70 1.90 19.50
N GLN A 75 -2.66 2.31 20.24
CA GLN A 75 -2.72 3.37 21.26
C GLN A 75 -2.11 4.70 20.80
N LYS A 76 -1.55 4.76 19.58
CA LYS A 76 -0.91 5.98 19.08
C LYS A 76 -1.86 6.78 18.23
N THR A 77 -1.81 8.10 18.38
CA THR A 77 -2.47 9.02 17.45
C THR A 77 -1.69 9.07 16.13
N ILE A 78 -2.34 9.48 15.04
CA ILE A 78 -1.71 9.58 13.71
C ILE A 78 -0.44 10.45 13.75
N ALA A 79 -0.42 11.48 14.60
CA ALA A 79 0.73 12.36 14.79
C ALA A 79 1.95 11.67 15.45
N GLU A 80 1.71 10.62 16.24
CA GLU A 80 2.74 9.89 16.98
C GLU A 80 3.26 8.67 16.22
N LEU A 81 2.69 8.38 15.04
CA LEU A 81 3.17 7.29 14.19
C LEU A 81 4.60 7.56 13.71
N SER A 82 5.43 6.52 13.77
CA SER A 82 6.79 6.52 13.26
C SER A 82 6.78 6.09 11.80
N VAL A 83 7.26 6.97 10.91
CA VAL A 83 7.33 6.72 9.47
C VAL A 83 8.20 5.49 9.17
N GLY A 84 9.36 5.35 9.82
CA GLY A 84 10.24 4.20 9.62
C GLY A 84 9.61 2.89 10.05
N ARG A 85 8.87 2.88 11.17
CA ARG A 85 8.16 1.67 11.61
C ARG A 85 7.00 1.32 10.68
N SER A 86 6.29 2.33 10.16
CA SER A 86 5.27 2.12 9.14
C SER A 86 5.85 1.56 7.85
N ALA A 87 7.05 2.00 7.45
CA ALA A 87 7.76 1.44 6.31
C ALA A 87 8.05 -0.06 6.50
N LEU A 88 8.53 -0.45 7.69
CA LEU A 88 8.73 -1.87 8.04
C LEU A 88 7.43 -2.66 7.99
N TRP A 89 6.33 -2.12 8.50
CA TRP A 89 5.01 -2.79 8.41
C TRP A 89 4.52 -2.91 6.97
N GLY A 90 4.80 -1.92 6.12
CA GLY A 90 4.49 -1.99 4.69
C GLY A 90 5.27 -3.10 3.98
N ALA A 91 6.58 -3.19 4.26
CA ALA A 91 7.43 -4.27 3.74
C ALA A 91 6.94 -5.64 4.23
N LEU A 92 6.70 -5.80 5.53
CA LEU A 92 6.24 -7.06 6.13
C LEU A 92 4.85 -7.47 5.65
N GLY A 93 3.91 -6.53 5.55
CA GLY A 93 2.57 -6.79 5.05
C GLY A 93 2.56 -7.27 3.59
N THR A 94 3.58 -6.89 2.81
CA THR A 94 3.72 -7.27 1.41
C THR A 94 4.58 -8.52 1.23
N ALA A 95 5.53 -8.76 2.13
CA ALA A 95 6.36 -9.97 2.16
C ALA A 95 5.55 -11.25 2.38
N THR A 96 4.29 -11.14 2.83
CA THR A 96 3.38 -12.28 2.93
C THR A 96 2.77 -12.68 1.59
N LEU A 97 2.75 -11.81 0.57
CA LEU A 97 2.13 -12.11 -0.73
C LEU A 97 2.67 -13.40 -1.38
N PRO A 98 4.00 -13.64 -1.48
CA PRO A 98 4.52 -14.88 -2.06
C PRO A 98 4.22 -16.14 -1.24
N LEU A 99 3.77 -16.00 0.02
CA LEU A 99 3.28 -17.16 0.77
C LEU A 99 1.89 -17.60 0.31
N PHE A 100 1.13 -16.67 -0.28
CA PHE A 100 -0.23 -16.89 -0.77
C PHE A 100 -0.32 -16.97 -2.29
N THR A 101 0.75 -16.63 -3.00
CA THR A 101 0.83 -16.64 -4.46
C THR A 101 2.00 -17.50 -4.91
N ALA A 102 1.90 -18.12 -6.09
CA ALA A 102 2.99 -18.89 -6.69
C ALA A 102 4.12 -17.99 -7.25
N MET A 103 4.27 -16.77 -6.74
CA MET A 103 5.24 -15.79 -7.24
C MET A 103 6.65 -16.13 -6.77
N ASN A 104 7.63 -15.93 -7.65
CA ASN A 104 9.05 -16.14 -7.34
C ASN A 104 9.48 -15.28 -6.14
N GLY A 105 10.23 -15.86 -5.19
CA GLY A 105 10.73 -15.15 -4.01
C GLY A 105 11.59 -13.91 -4.33
N SER A 106 12.21 -13.86 -5.51
CA SER A 106 12.95 -12.69 -6.00
C SER A 106 12.05 -11.44 -6.14
N PHE A 107 10.74 -11.64 -6.33
CA PHE A 107 9.75 -10.56 -6.41
C PHE A 107 9.69 -9.73 -5.13
N VAL A 108 9.97 -10.34 -3.97
CA VAL A 108 10.02 -9.67 -2.66
C VAL A 108 11.07 -8.56 -2.64
N LEU A 109 12.20 -8.76 -3.31
CA LEU A 109 13.31 -7.80 -3.35
C LEU A 109 12.92 -6.50 -4.05
N ILE A 110 11.97 -6.55 -4.98
CA ILE A 110 11.49 -5.37 -5.71
C ILE A 110 10.30 -4.76 -4.97
N VAL A 111 9.33 -5.58 -4.58
CA VAL A 111 8.04 -5.07 -4.11
C VAL A 111 8.07 -4.64 -2.64
N CYS A 112 8.87 -5.26 -1.77
CA CYS A 112 8.96 -4.84 -0.37
C CYS A 112 9.52 -3.42 -0.20
N PRO A 113 10.60 -2.99 -0.89
CA PRO A 113 11.04 -1.59 -0.86
C PRO A 113 9.97 -0.60 -1.35
N ILE A 114 9.26 -0.95 -2.43
CA ILE A 114 8.15 -0.12 -2.96
C ILE A 114 7.04 0.01 -1.92
N ALA A 115 6.63 -1.10 -1.32
CA ALA A 115 5.60 -1.12 -0.28
C ALA A 115 6.03 -0.37 0.99
N ALA A 116 7.31 -0.46 1.37
CA ALA A 116 7.87 0.32 2.47
C ALA A 116 7.77 1.82 2.18
N GLY A 117 8.13 2.23 0.96
CA GLY A 117 7.99 3.61 0.49
C GLY A 117 6.54 4.08 0.49
N LEU A 118 5.62 3.29 -0.06
CA LEU A 118 4.18 3.60 -0.07
C LEU A 118 3.62 3.74 1.34
N ALA A 119 3.99 2.86 2.27
CA ALA A 119 3.58 2.93 3.67
C ALA A 119 4.14 4.19 4.35
N ALA A 120 5.43 4.49 4.14
CA ALA A 120 6.07 5.67 4.67
C ALA A 120 5.40 6.97 4.18
N VAL A 121 5.14 7.07 2.87
CA VAL A 121 4.46 8.22 2.26
C VAL A 121 3.03 8.35 2.78
N SER A 122 2.26 7.26 2.81
CA SER A 122 0.88 7.27 3.30
C SER A 122 0.81 7.81 4.73
N VAL A 123 1.69 7.34 5.61
CA VAL A 123 1.73 7.77 7.00
C VAL A 123 2.29 9.19 7.15
N ALA A 124 3.31 9.57 6.38
CA ALA A 124 3.86 10.92 6.40
C ALA A 124 2.82 11.97 5.97
N VAL A 125 2.04 11.68 4.92
CA VAL A 125 0.95 12.54 4.45
C VAL A 125 -0.15 12.64 5.50
N ALA A 126 -0.60 11.51 6.06
CA ALA A 126 -1.62 11.48 7.09
C ALA A 126 -1.18 12.25 8.35
N LYS A 127 0.07 12.07 8.77
CA LYS A 127 0.69 12.77 9.90
C LYS A 127 0.77 14.26 9.66
N ARG A 128 1.19 14.71 8.47
CA ARG A 128 1.23 16.13 8.10
C ARG A 128 -0.16 16.77 8.13
N ALA A 129 -1.17 16.07 7.61
CA ALA A 129 -2.55 16.54 7.64
C ALA A 129 -3.09 16.67 9.08
N ALA A 130 -2.81 15.67 9.93
CA ALA A 130 -3.21 15.68 11.33
C ALA A 130 -2.54 16.81 12.14
N LEU A 131 -1.27 17.11 11.87
CA LEU A 131 -0.55 18.22 12.51
C LEU A 131 -1.13 19.59 12.09
N ARG A 132 -1.42 19.78 10.79
CA ARG A 132 -2.07 21.01 10.30
C ARG A 132 -3.42 21.25 10.97
N ALA A 133 -4.26 20.22 11.04
CA ALA A 133 -5.58 20.33 11.67
C ALA A 133 -5.53 20.68 13.18
N ARG A 134 -4.41 20.38 13.87
CA ARG A 134 -4.20 20.80 15.27
C ARG A 134 -3.75 22.25 15.40
N ILE A 135 -3.05 22.79 14.40
CA ILE A 135 -2.47 24.14 14.43
C ILE A 135 -3.49 25.19 13.97
N ASP A 136 -4.28 24.90 12.92
CA ASP A 136 -5.25 25.85 12.34
C ASP A 136 -6.21 26.52 13.35
N PRO A 137 -6.73 25.84 14.38
CA PRO A 137 -7.58 26.48 15.39
C PRO A 137 -6.85 27.50 16.27
N LEU A 138 -5.52 27.39 16.41
CA LEU A 138 -4.70 28.29 17.22
C LEU A 138 -4.29 29.57 16.47
N LEU A 139 -4.47 29.57 15.14
CA LEU A 139 -4.11 30.69 14.26
C LEU A 139 -5.30 31.56 13.85
N ARG A 140 -6.53 31.19 14.25
CA ARG A 140 -7.72 32.04 14.04
C ARG A 140 -7.87 32.97 15.26
N PRO A 141 -7.73 34.30 15.08
CA PRO A 141 -7.89 35.28 16.16
C PRO A 141 -9.33 35.35 16.67
#